data_AF-A0A1I1Y9J8-F1
#
_entry.id   AF-A0A1I1Y9J8-F1
#
_cell.length_a   1.000
_cell.length_b   1.000
_cell.length_c   1.000
_cell.angle_alpha   90.00
_cell.angle_beta   90.00
_cell.angle_gamma   90.00
#
_symmetry.space_group_name_H-M   'P 1'
#
loop_
_entity.id
_entity.type
_entity.pdbx_description
1 polymer ?
#
loop_
_entity_poly.entity_id
_entity_poly.type
_entity_poly.pdbx_seq_one_letter_code
_entity_poly.pdbx_strand_id
1 'polypeptide(L)'
;MRRWLVGGSAALLAACLPLDPEYLVTAPLFRGVRVEVVEPGGYASLLHVPDGRRRATILPLDTVELTASFAAPPGVTVQPPIWLVCGLDCVNGVLPELVGDLAECPVPLPLNLQDPCRLAAGHRIRLSIAGAFTLARQWTTLVLVGSRDDDLTPAACLERLTHPPHTELEPCIISLWSLGLGPLWALLPFDVDASDIPPEILEQEVDTNPDVAEFRVTRERGGSRSEQRVAPGGSVGVRRGDRITVEPIFTEGSAQTWWYTYGDEEDKPWSGELESAEEQLLIRAWFDAPVLDFAWTAYDGWTNTPITWTVPHDVVPTRLFLDVNDFRDGRAAAELLFVADDAP
;
A
#
# COMPACT_ATOMS: atom_id res chain seq x y z
N MET A 1 -11.58 -6.69 -66.44
CA MET A 1 -10.20 -7.15 -66.12
C MET A 1 -10.13 -7.49 -64.64
N ARG A 2 -9.60 -8.68 -64.34
CA ARG A 2 -9.38 -9.25 -63.00
C ARG A 2 -8.45 -8.38 -62.13
N ARG A 3 -8.75 -8.31 -60.83
CA ARG A 3 -7.88 -8.57 -59.65
C ARG A 3 -8.46 -7.83 -58.43
N TRP A 4 -8.49 -8.34 -57.20
CA TRP A 4 -8.37 -9.66 -56.57
C TRP A 4 -8.65 -9.37 -55.07
N LEU A 5 -9.36 -10.26 -54.38
CA LEU A 5 -9.49 -10.24 -52.91
C LEU A 5 -8.11 -10.27 -52.23
N VAL A 6 -7.82 -9.34 -51.33
CA VAL A 6 -7.00 -9.55 -50.11
C VAL A 6 -7.48 -8.55 -49.07
N GLY A 7 -7.90 -9.02 -47.89
CA GLY A 7 -8.29 -8.14 -46.80
C GLY A 7 -9.32 -8.71 -45.81
N GLY A 8 -9.78 -9.95 -45.97
CA GLY A 8 -10.39 -10.70 -44.88
C GLY A 8 -9.33 -11.58 -44.24
N SER A 9 -8.92 -11.29 -43.00
CA SER A 9 -8.32 -12.22 -42.00
C SER A 9 -7.65 -11.55 -40.78
N ALA A 10 -7.74 -10.23 -40.57
CA ALA A 10 -7.08 -9.58 -39.42
C ALA A 10 -8.01 -9.26 -38.23
N ALA A 11 -9.33 -9.49 -38.33
CA ALA A 11 -10.31 -9.08 -37.31
C ALA A 11 -10.91 -10.24 -36.48
N LEU A 12 -10.38 -11.47 -36.58
CA LEU A 12 -10.96 -12.66 -35.92
C LEU A 12 -10.00 -13.42 -34.98
N LEU A 13 -8.85 -12.85 -34.64
CA LEU A 13 -7.92 -13.43 -33.64
C LEU A 13 -7.78 -12.59 -32.36
N ALA A 14 -8.61 -11.56 -32.18
CA ALA A 14 -8.79 -10.90 -30.88
C ALA A 14 -9.86 -11.59 -30.00
N ALA A 15 -10.30 -12.80 -30.39
CA ALA A 15 -11.24 -13.61 -29.63
C ALA A 15 -10.47 -14.62 -28.76
N CYS A 16 -10.70 -14.53 -27.45
CA CYS A 16 -10.38 -15.55 -26.43
C CYS A 16 -8.96 -15.62 -25.89
N LEU A 17 -8.26 -14.49 -25.72
CA LEU A 17 -7.37 -14.40 -24.55
C LEU A 17 -8.26 -13.98 -23.38
N PRO A 18 -8.58 -14.87 -22.42
CA PRO A 18 -9.16 -14.42 -21.17
C PRO A 18 -8.10 -13.55 -20.50
N LEU A 19 -8.25 -12.24 -20.62
CA LEU A 19 -7.58 -11.33 -19.72
C LEU A 19 -8.28 -11.53 -18.39
N ASP A 20 -7.56 -12.09 -17.41
CA ASP A 20 -8.05 -12.13 -16.05
C ASP A 20 -8.43 -10.70 -15.65
N PRO A 21 -9.61 -10.50 -15.03
CA PRO A 21 -10.03 -9.17 -14.67
C PRO A 21 -9.07 -8.60 -13.62
N GLU A 22 -8.78 -7.29 -13.68
CA GLU A 22 -7.76 -6.64 -12.84
C GLU A 22 -8.00 -6.78 -11.32
N TYR A 23 -9.24 -7.08 -10.91
CA TYR A 23 -9.60 -7.33 -9.52
C TYR A 23 -9.22 -8.73 -9.02
N LEU A 24 -8.96 -9.68 -9.92
CA LEU A 24 -8.77 -11.08 -9.59
C LEU A 24 -7.31 -11.36 -9.24
N VAL A 25 -7.10 -11.97 -8.08
CA VAL A 25 -5.79 -12.37 -7.57
C VAL A 25 -5.50 -13.78 -8.07
N THR A 26 -4.77 -13.89 -9.18
CA THR A 26 -4.35 -15.18 -9.76
C THR A 26 -2.93 -15.59 -9.37
N ALA A 27 -2.15 -14.67 -8.80
CA ALA A 27 -0.84 -14.89 -8.21
C ALA A 27 -0.64 -13.94 -7.02
N PRO A 28 0.34 -14.17 -6.12
CA PRO A 28 0.70 -13.22 -5.08
C PRO A 28 0.93 -11.79 -5.59
N LEU A 29 0.28 -10.82 -4.96
CA LEU A 29 0.36 -9.40 -5.28
C LEU A 29 0.77 -8.62 -4.03
N PHE A 30 1.79 -7.78 -4.15
CA PHE A 30 2.13 -6.81 -3.11
C PHE A 30 1.10 -5.67 -3.10
N ARG A 31 0.67 -5.30 -1.90
CA ARG A 31 -0.45 -4.37 -1.69
C ARG A 31 -0.02 -3.04 -1.10
N GLY A 32 1.00 -3.05 -0.27
CA GLY A 32 1.52 -1.86 0.38
C GLY A 32 2.35 -2.18 1.63
N VAL A 33 2.89 -1.12 2.22
CA VAL A 33 3.60 -1.15 3.49
C VAL A 33 2.79 -0.39 4.52
N ARG A 34 2.51 -1.01 5.66
CA ARG A 34 2.08 -0.30 6.86
C ARG A 34 3.30 0.09 7.66
N VAL A 35 3.37 1.36 8.04
CA VAL A 35 4.49 1.95 8.81
C VAL A 35 4.01 2.26 10.21
N GLU A 36 4.69 1.79 11.24
CA GLU A 36 4.41 2.19 12.61
C GLU A 36 5.66 2.67 13.32
N VAL A 37 5.65 3.89 13.84
CA VAL A 37 6.72 4.34 14.75
C VAL A 37 6.56 3.64 16.09
N VAL A 38 7.50 2.74 16.41
CA VAL A 38 7.47 1.91 17.63
C VAL A 38 8.34 2.47 18.74
N GLU A 39 9.39 3.21 18.41
CA GLU A 39 10.17 4.00 19.38
C GLU A 39 10.39 5.41 18.82
N PRO A 40 9.69 6.42 19.35
CA PRO A 40 9.86 7.80 18.92
C PRO A 40 11.25 8.34 19.28
N GLY A 41 11.89 9.00 18.31
CA GLY A 41 13.14 9.71 18.46
C GLY A 41 13.00 11.08 19.13
N GLY A 42 14.11 11.80 19.26
CA GLY A 42 14.16 13.08 19.96
C GLY A 42 13.28 14.19 19.35
N TYR A 43 12.97 14.11 18.05
CA TYR A 43 12.11 15.08 17.37
C TYR A 43 10.61 14.84 17.61
N ALA A 44 10.23 13.68 18.16
CA ALA A 44 8.82 13.33 18.34
C ALA A 44 8.08 14.22 19.34
N SER A 45 8.80 14.87 20.27
CA SER A 45 8.19 15.82 21.22
C SER A 45 7.61 17.07 20.55
N LEU A 46 7.94 17.30 19.27
CA LEU A 46 7.40 18.42 18.48
C LEU A 46 6.03 18.09 17.87
N LEU A 47 5.61 16.83 17.91
CA LEU A 47 4.40 16.37 17.22
C LEU A 47 3.23 16.19 18.20
N HIS A 48 2.04 16.57 17.73
CA HIS A 48 0.80 16.18 18.37
C HIS A 48 0.39 14.80 17.88
N VAL A 49 0.52 13.77 18.74
CA VAL A 49 0.08 12.40 18.44
C VAL A 49 -1.23 12.14 19.18
N PRO A 50 -2.29 11.69 18.50
CA PRO A 50 -3.55 11.37 19.17
C PRO A 50 -3.38 10.25 20.20
N ASP A 51 -4.14 10.33 21.29
CA ASP A 51 -4.09 9.34 22.37
C ASP A 51 -4.38 7.92 21.85
N GLY A 52 -3.54 6.96 22.25
CA GLY A 52 -3.71 5.55 21.87
C GLY A 52 -3.34 5.23 20.41
N ARG A 53 -2.89 6.19 19.61
CA ARG A 53 -2.50 6.00 18.22
C ARG A 53 -0.99 5.91 18.05
N ARG A 54 -0.56 5.30 16.94
CA ARG A 54 0.84 5.25 16.50
C ARG A 54 0.99 6.05 15.23
N ARG A 55 2.07 6.83 15.14
CA ARG A 55 2.42 7.60 13.95
C ARG A 55 2.74 6.66 12.79
N ALA A 56 2.26 7.02 11.61
CA ALA A 56 2.76 6.50 10.33
C ALA A 56 3.89 7.38 9.81
N THR A 57 3.83 8.69 10.10
CA THR A 57 4.88 9.64 9.75
C THR A 57 6.18 9.38 10.49
N ILE A 58 7.28 9.39 9.75
CA ILE A 58 8.62 9.08 10.23
C ILE A 58 9.47 10.34 10.40
N LEU A 59 10.15 10.45 11.55
CA LEU A 59 11.16 11.48 11.85
C LEU A 59 12.56 10.85 11.97
N PRO A 60 13.63 11.65 11.81
CA PRO A 60 14.97 11.22 12.17
C PRO A 60 15.02 10.71 13.61
N LEU A 61 15.89 9.72 13.87
CA LEU A 61 16.06 9.07 15.18
C LEU A 61 14.87 8.19 15.61
N ASP A 62 13.79 8.09 14.82
CA ASP A 62 12.73 7.13 15.06
C ASP A 62 13.24 5.70 14.82
N THR A 63 12.65 4.75 15.55
CA THR A 63 12.62 3.35 15.13
C THR A 63 11.21 2.99 14.70
N VAL A 64 11.11 2.48 13.48
CA VAL A 64 9.86 2.14 12.82
C VAL A 64 9.78 0.64 12.58
N GLU A 65 8.55 0.17 12.47
CA GLU A 65 8.21 -1.15 12.02
C GLU A 65 7.49 -1.05 10.68
N LEU A 66 7.92 -1.87 9.73
CA LEU A 66 7.38 -1.93 8.39
C LEU A 66 6.74 -3.30 8.21
N THR A 67 5.46 -3.32 7.88
CA THR A 67 4.71 -4.55 7.62
C THR A 67 4.24 -4.55 6.17
N ALA A 68 4.73 -5.52 5.39
CA ALA A 68 4.29 -5.73 4.01
C ALA A 68 2.99 -6.52 3.95
N SER A 69 2.03 -5.99 3.20
CA SER A 69 0.75 -6.63 2.94
C SER A 69 0.73 -7.26 1.55
N PHE A 70 0.13 -8.45 1.45
CA PHE A 70 0.00 -9.19 0.20
C PHE A 70 -1.43 -9.71 0.04
N ALA A 71 -1.86 -9.84 -1.22
CA ALA A 71 -3.00 -10.69 -1.59
C ALA A 71 -2.45 -11.94 -2.25
N ALA A 72 -3.05 -13.10 -1.97
CA ALA A 72 -2.63 -14.36 -2.57
C ALA A 72 -3.84 -15.24 -2.89
N PRO A 73 -3.77 -16.08 -3.94
CA PRO A 73 -4.82 -17.05 -4.24
C PRO A 73 -5.03 -18.06 -3.09
N PRO A 74 -6.14 -18.80 -3.07
CA PRO A 74 -6.40 -19.80 -2.05
C PRO A 74 -5.31 -20.88 -2.03
N GLY A 75 -4.80 -21.19 -0.85
CA GLY A 75 -3.77 -22.23 -0.65
C GLY A 75 -2.33 -21.79 -0.94
N VAL A 76 -2.12 -20.57 -1.45
CA VAL A 76 -0.77 -20.02 -1.69
C VAL A 76 -0.30 -19.26 -0.46
N THR A 77 0.92 -19.54 -0.01
CA THR A 77 1.57 -18.80 1.09
C THR A 77 2.68 -17.94 0.53
N VAL A 78 2.57 -16.62 0.68
CA VAL A 78 3.62 -15.71 0.21
C VAL A 78 4.87 -15.91 1.06
N GLN A 79 6.01 -16.18 0.41
CA GLN A 79 7.29 -16.31 1.10
C GLN A 79 7.74 -14.96 1.70
N PRO A 80 8.49 -14.95 2.82
CA PRO A 80 9.00 -13.72 3.41
C PRO A 80 9.88 -12.94 2.42
N PRO A 81 9.55 -11.68 2.11
CA PRO A 81 10.33 -10.91 1.15
C PRO A 81 11.67 -10.46 1.73
N ILE A 82 12.57 -10.07 0.84
CA ILE A 82 13.82 -9.38 1.15
C ILE A 82 13.61 -7.87 0.97
N TRP A 83 14.07 -7.10 1.95
CA TRP A 83 14.02 -5.64 1.93
C TRP A 83 15.40 -5.08 1.64
N LEU A 84 15.46 -4.15 0.70
CA LEU A 84 16.64 -3.37 0.37
C LEU A 84 16.36 -1.89 0.64
N VAL A 85 17.42 -1.13 0.87
CA VAL A 85 17.39 0.33 0.90
C VAL A 85 18.34 0.87 -0.15
N CYS A 86 17.96 1.97 -0.76
CA CYS A 86 18.69 2.64 -1.83
C CYS A 86 18.34 4.15 -1.86
N GLY A 87 19.23 4.95 -2.45
CA GLY A 87 18.97 6.36 -2.75
C GLY A 87 18.14 6.59 -4.03
N LEU A 88 18.16 7.82 -4.53
CA LEU A 88 17.34 8.31 -5.66
C LEU A 88 17.39 7.44 -6.93
N ASP A 89 18.52 6.81 -7.25
CA ASP A 89 18.70 5.96 -8.44
C ASP A 89 18.60 4.47 -8.13
N CYS A 90 17.57 4.09 -7.37
CA CYS A 90 17.50 2.78 -6.74
C CYS A 90 17.66 1.57 -7.67
N VAL A 91 16.90 1.50 -8.77
CA VAL A 91 16.94 0.35 -9.69
C VAL A 91 18.31 0.22 -10.36
N ASN A 92 18.93 1.36 -10.71
CA ASN A 92 20.27 1.38 -11.29
C ASN A 92 21.36 1.08 -10.25
N GLY A 93 21.15 1.47 -9.00
CA GLY A 93 22.07 1.21 -7.90
C GLY A 93 22.12 -0.26 -7.50
N VAL A 94 21.03 -1.02 -7.62
CA VAL A 94 20.98 -2.45 -7.26
C VAL A 94 21.74 -3.33 -8.28
N LEU A 95 22.32 -2.74 -9.33
CA LEU A 95 23.07 -3.46 -10.36
C LEU A 95 24.52 -3.79 -9.91
N PRO A 96 24.96 -5.06 -10.01
CA PRO A 96 26.24 -5.56 -9.52
C PRO A 96 27.43 -5.04 -10.31
N GLU A 97 27.23 -4.55 -11.54
CA GLU A 97 28.28 -3.83 -12.29
C GLU A 97 28.78 -2.59 -11.54
N LEU A 98 27.98 -2.06 -10.59
CA LEU A 98 28.29 -0.87 -9.80
C LEU A 98 28.59 -1.18 -8.32
N VAL A 99 28.06 -2.26 -7.73
CA VAL A 99 28.04 -2.44 -6.26
C VAL A 99 28.60 -3.77 -5.75
N GLY A 100 28.82 -4.78 -6.60
CA GLY A 100 29.20 -6.13 -6.13
C GLY A 100 28.10 -6.80 -5.30
N ASP A 101 28.46 -7.67 -4.35
CA ASP A 101 27.50 -8.27 -3.42
C ASP A 101 26.90 -7.19 -2.50
N LEU A 102 25.56 -7.12 -2.41
CA LEU A 102 24.86 -6.15 -1.55
C LEU A 102 25.25 -6.37 -0.07
N ALA A 103 25.93 -5.40 0.51
CA ALA A 103 26.26 -5.39 1.92
C ALA A 103 25.01 -5.24 2.80
N GLU A 104 25.08 -5.67 4.06
CA GLU A 104 24.03 -5.39 5.04
C GLU A 104 24.03 -3.89 5.40
N CYS A 105 22.85 -3.31 5.59
CA CYS A 105 22.71 -1.91 5.91
C CYS A 105 23.30 -1.58 7.29
N PRO A 106 23.92 -0.40 7.46
CA PRO A 106 24.28 0.08 8.78
C PRO A 106 23.03 0.29 9.65
N VAL A 107 23.19 0.03 10.95
CA VAL A 107 22.15 0.25 11.96
C VAL A 107 22.70 1.22 13.01
N PRO A 108 22.09 2.40 13.22
CA PRO A 108 20.89 2.92 12.54
C PRO A 108 21.16 3.33 11.08
N LEU A 109 20.12 3.30 10.24
CA LEU A 109 20.17 3.60 8.81
C LEU A 109 20.35 5.12 8.58
N PRO A 110 21.42 5.56 7.90
CA PRO A 110 21.61 6.95 7.55
C PRO A 110 20.61 7.39 6.48
N LEU A 111 20.02 8.57 6.65
CA LEU A 111 19.07 9.16 5.69
C LEU A 111 19.71 9.49 4.32
N ASN A 112 21.03 9.69 4.29
CA ASN A 112 21.80 10.02 3.09
C ASN A 112 22.56 8.81 2.51
N LEU A 113 22.00 7.61 2.65
CA LEU A 113 22.58 6.38 2.12
C LEU A 113 22.91 6.55 0.63
N GLN A 114 24.19 6.35 0.28
CA GLN A 114 24.67 6.45 -1.10
C GLN A 114 24.62 5.10 -1.80
N ASP A 115 25.14 4.07 -1.13
CA ASP A 115 25.23 2.72 -1.68
C ASP A 115 24.02 1.88 -1.24
N PRO A 116 23.39 1.13 -2.15
CA PRO A 116 22.30 0.25 -1.79
C PRO A 116 22.78 -0.88 -0.89
N CYS A 117 21.93 -1.28 0.04
CA CYS A 117 22.23 -2.30 1.01
C CYS A 117 21.01 -3.15 1.31
N ARG A 118 21.26 -4.36 1.83
CA ARG A 118 20.23 -5.27 2.32
C ARG A 118 19.84 -4.88 3.73
N LEU A 119 18.54 -4.69 3.95
CA LEU A 119 18.02 -4.28 5.25
C LEU A 119 17.70 -5.48 6.14
N ALA A 120 16.83 -6.36 5.63
CA ALA A 120 16.30 -7.51 6.38
C ALA A 120 15.54 -8.45 5.44
N ALA A 121 15.05 -9.56 6.00
CA ALA A 121 14.04 -10.41 5.36
C ALA A 121 12.88 -10.64 6.34
N GLY A 122 11.65 -10.70 5.84
CA GLY A 122 10.46 -10.87 6.68
C GLY A 122 9.24 -10.09 6.16
N HIS A 123 8.03 -10.55 6.50
CA HIS A 123 6.81 -9.76 6.26
C HIS A 123 6.74 -8.52 7.16
N ARG A 124 7.45 -8.55 8.29
CA ARG A 124 7.54 -7.48 9.28
C ARG A 124 9.00 -7.28 9.64
N ILE A 125 9.50 -6.06 9.47
CA ILE A 125 10.89 -5.71 9.77
C ILE A 125 10.93 -4.45 10.63
N ARG A 126 12.06 -4.25 11.31
CA ARG A 126 12.29 -3.11 12.18
C ARG A 126 13.48 -2.32 11.67
N LEU A 127 13.34 -1.00 11.61
CA LEU A 127 14.31 -0.08 11.03
C LEU A 127 14.51 1.10 11.98
N SER A 128 15.73 1.30 12.47
CA SER A 128 16.11 2.51 13.19
C SER A 128 16.76 3.50 12.24
N ILE A 129 16.35 4.76 12.30
CA ILE A 129 16.80 5.81 11.39
C ILE A 129 17.80 6.72 12.10
N ALA A 130 18.91 7.05 11.44
CA ALA A 130 19.99 7.85 11.96
C ALA A 130 19.93 9.30 11.47
N GLY A 131 20.68 10.17 12.16
CA GLY A 131 21.03 11.50 11.67
C GLY A 131 20.06 12.61 12.09
N ALA A 132 20.42 13.82 11.68
CA ALA A 132 19.55 15.00 11.71
C ALA A 132 19.08 15.26 10.28
N PHE A 133 17.86 15.80 10.14
CA PHE A 133 17.35 16.15 8.81
C PHE A 133 18.19 17.25 8.18
N THR A 134 18.38 17.18 6.86
CA THR A 134 18.95 18.27 6.06
C THR A 134 17.96 18.63 4.97
N LEU A 135 17.80 19.92 4.67
CA LEU A 135 16.89 20.49 3.66
C LEU A 135 16.99 19.86 2.26
N ALA A 136 18.11 19.22 1.91
CA ALA A 136 18.17 18.41 0.70
C ALA A 136 17.20 17.24 0.84
N ARG A 137 16.06 17.26 0.13
CA ARG A 137 15.06 16.17 0.15
C ARG A 137 15.76 14.81 0.05
N GLN A 138 15.88 14.10 1.17
CA GLN A 138 16.53 12.79 1.21
C GLN A 138 15.46 11.74 0.98
N TRP A 139 15.44 11.19 -0.23
CA TRP A 139 14.50 10.13 -0.60
C TRP A 139 15.19 8.82 -0.25
N THR A 140 14.74 8.19 0.83
CA THR A 140 15.13 6.80 1.10
C THR A 140 14.09 5.92 0.44
N THR A 141 14.50 5.17 -0.59
CA THR A 141 13.62 4.21 -1.26
C THR A 141 13.85 2.83 -0.66
N LEU A 142 12.76 2.17 -0.31
CA LEU A 142 12.74 0.75 0.00
C LEU A 142 12.40 -0.04 -1.25
N VAL A 143 13.12 -1.14 -1.45
CA VAL A 143 12.76 -2.16 -2.43
C VAL A 143 12.37 -3.41 -1.70
N LEU A 144 11.19 -3.90 -2.02
CA LEU A 144 10.72 -5.20 -1.60
C LEU A 144 10.91 -6.19 -2.75
N VAL A 145 11.64 -7.27 -2.49
CA VAL A 145 11.86 -8.37 -3.43
C VAL A 145 11.23 -9.64 -2.87
N GLY A 146 10.24 -10.17 -3.57
CA GLY A 146 9.53 -11.40 -3.23
C GLY A 146 9.36 -12.31 -4.44
N SER A 147 8.62 -13.40 -4.25
CA SER A 147 8.28 -14.34 -5.31
C SER A 147 6.76 -14.48 -5.43
N ARG A 148 6.28 -14.63 -6.67
CA ARG A 148 4.90 -15.01 -7.01
C ARG A 148 4.74 -16.53 -7.12
N ASP A 149 5.84 -17.26 -7.19
CA ASP A 149 5.87 -18.70 -7.41
C ASP A 149 6.45 -19.41 -6.19
N ASP A 150 5.83 -20.51 -5.78
CA ASP A 150 6.29 -21.33 -4.66
C ASP A 150 7.63 -22.02 -4.98
N ASP A 151 7.90 -22.29 -6.26
CA ASP A 151 9.13 -22.93 -6.73
C ASP A 151 10.32 -21.94 -6.84
N LEU A 152 10.06 -20.64 -6.73
CA LEU A 152 11.07 -19.59 -6.79
C LEU A 152 11.20 -18.88 -5.44
N THR A 153 12.43 -18.74 -4.93
CA THR A 153 12.67 -18.07 -3.65
C THR A 153 12.87 -16.55 -3.86
N PRO A 154 12.54 -15.70 -2.87
CA PRO A 154 12.90 -14.28 -2.87
C PRO A 154 14.40 -14.03 -3.09
N ALA A 155 15.27 -14.94 -2.62
CA ALA A 155 16.72 -14.85 -2.86
C ALA A 155 17.09 -15.09 -4.33
N ALA A 156 16.46 -16.06 -4.99
CA ALA A 156 16.63 -16.28 -6.43
C ALA A 156 16.08 -15.09 -7.25
N CYS A 157 14.97 -14.49 -6.82
CA CYS A 157 14.47 -13.25 -7.41
C CYS A 157 15.44 -12.08 -7.23
N LEU A 158 16.06 -11.95 -6.06
CA LEU A 158 17.10 -10.95 -5.82
C LEU A 158 18.32 -11.18 -6.70
N GLU A 159 18.75 -12.44 -6.86
CA GLU A 159 19.86 -12.81 -7.75
C GLU A 159 19.56 -12.40 -9.20
N ARG A 160 18.34 -12.67 -9.70
CA ARG A 160 17.90 -12.25 -11.04
C ARG A 160 17.77 -10.73 -11.20
N LEU A 161 17.30 -10.05 -10.16
CA LEU A 161 17.16 -8.59 -10.17
C LEU A 161 18.53 -7.92 -10.22
N THR A 162 19.49 -8.46 -9.47
CA THR A 162 20.84 -7.93 -9.42
C THR A 162 21.60 -8.31 -10.69
N HIS A 163 21.66 -9.57 -11.12
CA HIS A 163 22.58 -9.97 -12.19
C HIS A 163 22.05 -9.73 -13.61
N PRO A 164 22.74 -8.94 -14.46
CA PRO A 164 22.38 -8.81 -15.86
C PRO A 164 22.71 -10.10 -16.66
N PRO A 165 21.91 -10.44 -17.68
CA PRO A 165 20.72 -9.71 -18.14
C PRO A 165 19.52 -9.94 -17.20
N HIS A 166 18.73 -8.88 -16.95
CA HIS A 166 17.51 -8.93 -16.13
C HIS A 166 16.36 -9.63 -16.84
N THR A 167 16.53 -10.93 -17.06
CA THR A 167 15.54 -11.80 -17.69
C THR A 167 14.79 -12.60 -16.63
N GLU A 168 13.56 -13.03 -16.94
CA GLU A 168 12.77 -13.90 -16.08
C GLU A 168 12.38 -13.28 -14.72
N LEU A 169 12.05 -11.98 -14.71
CA LEU A 169 11.55 -11.27 -13.53
C LEU A 169 10.02 -11.33 -13.38
N GLU A 170 9.30 -11.85 -14.39
CA GLU A 170 7.85 -12.04 -14.37
C GLU A 170 7.31 -12.79 -13.13
N PRO A 171 7.97 -13.86 -12.62
CA PRO A 171 7.56 -14.54 -11.39
C PRO A 171 8.02 -13.82 -10.11
N CYS A 172 8.76 -12.71 -10.20
CA CYS A 172 9.23 -11.96 -9.04
C CYS A 172 8.27 -10.84 -8.66
N ILE A 173 8.18 -10.57 -7.35
CA ILE A 173 7.56 -9.37 -6.83
C ILE A 173 8.67 -8.36 -6.61
N ILE A 174 8.66 -7.26 -7.35
CA ILE A 174 9.59 -6.14 -7.14
C ILE A 174 8.73 -4.91 -6.92
N SER A 175 8.85 -4.30 -5.75
CA SER A 175 8.05 -3.12 -5.40
C SER A 175 8.93 -2.05 -4.80
N LEU A 176 8.80 -0.84 -5.32
CA LEU A 176 9.49 0.34 -4.81
C LEU A 176 8.51 1.11 -3.94
N TRP A 177 8.99 1.55 -2.79
CA TRP A 177 8.23 2.38 -1.88
C TRP A 177 9.14 3.43 -1.25
N SER A 178 8.74 4.69 -1.30
CA SER A 178 9.52 5.78 -0.70
C SER A 178 9.15 5.90 0.77
N LEU A 179 10.16 5.93 1.65
CA LEU A 179 9.97 6.32 3.04
C LEU A 179 9.66 7.82 3.09
N GLY A 180 8.41 8.15 3.38
CA GLY A 180 7.99 9.52 3.67
C GLY A 180 8.58 9.99 5.01
N LEU A 181 9.50 10.96 4.95
CA LEU A 181 9.98 11.67 6.13
C LEU A 181 9.18 12.97 6.27
N GLY A 182 8.65 13.25 7.45
CA GLY A 182 7.83 14.44 7.63
C GLY A 182 7.29 14.61 9.04
N PRO A 183 6.40 15.59 9.24
CA PRO A 183 6.14 16.70 8.32
C PRO A 183 7.36 17.64 8.24
N LEU A 184 7.53 18.35 7.11
CA LEU A 184 8.72 19.18 6.85
C LEU A 184 8.99 20.21 7.96
N TRP A 185 7.96 20.86 8.51
CA TRP A 185 8.15 21.84 9.60
C TRP A 185 8.80 21.23 10.86
N ALA A 186 8.49 19.97 11.20
CA ALA A 186 9.09 19.27 12.33
C ALA A 186 10.57 18.87 12.06
N LEU A 187 10.95 18.90 10.79
CA LEU A 187 12.28 18.58 10.30
C LEU A 187 13.17 19.81 10.08
N LEU A 188 12.59 21.02 10.14
CA LEU A 188 13.27 22.31 9.95
C LEU A 188 13.59 23.13 11.21
N PRO A 189 13.69 22.58 12.44
CA PRO A 189 13.83 23.40 13.64
C PRO A 189 15.18 24.13 13.77
N PHE A 190 16.09 24.01 12.78
CA PHE A 190 17.44 24.58 12.86
C PHE A 190 17.67 25.85 12.03
N ASP A 191 16.69 26.32 11.24
CA ASP A 191 16.86 27.53 10.41
C ASP A 191 15.59 28.40 10.28
N VAL A 192 14.49 28.03 10.92
CA VAL A 192 13.21 28.75 10.85
C VAL A 192 12.85 29.26 12.24
N ASP A 193 12.58 30.56 12.35
CA ASP A 193 12.00 31.11 13.58
C ASP A 193 10.60 30.50 13.73
N ALA A 194 10.41 29.64 14.72
CA ALA A 194 9.15 28.91 14.91
C ALA A 194 7.94 29.85 15.09
N SER A 195 8.17 31.15 15.33
CA SER A 195 7.18 32.22 15.31
C SER A 195 6.50 32.43 13.94
N ASP A 196 7.11 31.97 12.85
CA ASP A 196 6.61 32.16 11.48
C ASP A 196 5.72 31.01 11.00
N ILE A 197 5.62 29.92 11.77
CA ILE A 197 4.75 28.78 11.45
C ILE A 197 3.36 29.07 12.06
N PRO A 198 2.28 29.01 11.25
CA PRO A 198 0.91 29.15 11.77
C PRO A 198 0.64 28.16 12.92
N PRO A 199 0.02 28.60 14.04
CA PRO A 199 -0.27 27.72 15.17
C PRO A 199 -1.13 26.52 14.77
N GLU A 200 -1.99 26.66 13.76
CA GLU A 200 -2.81 25.58 13.22
C GLU A 200 -1.96 24.42 12.67
N ILE A 201 -0.81 24.71 12.05
CA ILE A 201 0.11 23.69 11.54
C ILE A 201 0.86 23.01 12.69
N LEU A 202 1.22 23.76 13.74
CA LEU A 202 1.93 23.24 14.92
C LEU A 202 1.03 22.35 15.79
N GLU A 203 -0.25 22.68 15.88
CA GLU A 203 -1.25 21.92 16.65
C GLU A 203 -1.84 20.74 15.87
N GLN A 204 -1.55 20.65 14.57
CA GLN A 204 -2.05 19.60 13.71
C GLN A 204 -1.60 18.22 14.21
N GLU A 205 -2.56 17.29 14.26
CA GLU A 205 -2.23 15.89 14.47
C GLU A 205 -1.33 15.37 13.34
N VAL A 206 -0.31 14.63 13.76
CA VAL A 206 0.53 13.88 12.82
C VAL A 206 -0.28 12.74 12.19
N ASP A 207 0.12 12.36 10.98
CA ASP A 207 -0.50 11.26 10.27
C ASP A 207 -0.27 9.91 10.98
N THR A 208 -1.33 9.11 11.00
CA THR A 208 -1.43 7.80 11.65
C THR A 208 -2.15 6.84 10.72
N ASN A 209 -1.84 5.56 10.77
CA ASN A 209 -2.53 4.64 9.88
C ASN A 209 -4.03 4.56 10.21
N PRO A 210 -4.91 4.49 9.20
CA PRO A 210 -6.30 4.14 9.42
C PRO A 210 -6.40 2.71 9.95
N ASP A 211 -7.45 2.45 10.72
CA ASP A 211 -7.74 1.12 11.25
C ASP A 211 -9.18 0.73 10.92
N VAL A 212 -9.34 -0.38 10.18
CA VAL A 212 -10.65 -0.96 9.89
C VAL A 212 -11.12 -1.72 11.14
N ALA A 213 -12.10 -1.17 11.85
CA ALA A 213 -12.64 -1.79 13.05
C ALA A 213 -13.53 -2.99 12.70
N GLU A 214 -14.40 -2.82 11.70
CA GLU A 214 -15.34 -3.83 11.24
C GLU A 214 -15.80 -3.53 9.82
N PHE A 215 -16.57 -4.44 9.25
CA PHE A 215 -17.24 -4.29 7.98
C PHE A 215 -18.74 -4.36 8.18
N ARG A 216 -19.47 -3.39 7.62
CA ARG A 216 -20.90 -3.54 7.38
C ARG A 216 -21.09 -4.28 6.07
N VAL A 217 -21.66 -5.48 6.16
CA VAL A 217 -21.96 -6.32 5.00
C VAL A 217 -23.47 -6.39 4.81
N THR A 218 -23.94 -5.81 3.70
CA THR A 218 -25.33 -5.91 3.26
C THR A 218 -25.46 -7.00 2.21
N ARG A 219 -26.44 -7.90 2.37
CA ARG A 219 -26.82 -8.92 1.40
C ARG A 219 -28.25 -8.69 0.94
N GLU A 220 -28.47 -8.58 -0.36
CA GLU A 220 -29.78 -8.37 -0.97
C GLU A 220 -30.14 -9.53 -1.92
N ARG A 221 -31.35 -10.08 -1.76
CA ARG A 221 -31.89 -11.18 -2.58
C ARG A 221 -33.41 -11.13 -2.63
N GLY A 222 -33.98 -11.06 -3.84
CA GLY A 222 -35.42 -11.24 -4.05
C GLY A 222 -36.29 -10.28 -3.21
N GLY A 223 -35.82 -9.06 -2.97
CA GLY A 223 -36.49 -8.06 -2.12
C GLY A 223 -36.23 -8.20 -0.62
N SER A 224 -35.53 -9.25 -0.17
CA SER A 224 -35.00 -9.36 1.19
C SER A 224 -33.64 -8.68 1.29
N ARG A 225 -33.41 -7.95 2.38
CA ARG A 225 -32.13 -7.32 2.72
C ARG A 225 -31.74 -7.75 4.14
N SER A 226 -30.51 -8.20 4.30
CA SER A 226 -29.91 -8.47 5.60
C SER A 226 -28.62 -7.68 5.76
N GLU A 227 -28.34 -7.25 6.98
CA GLU A 227 -27.10 -6.55 7.33
C GLU A 227 -26.43 -7.31 8.48
N GLN A 228 -25.11 -7.42 8.42
CA GLN A 228 -24.29 -7.96 9.50
C GLN A 228 -23.00 -7.14 9.65
N ARG A 229 -22.48 -7.11 10.86
CA ARG A 229 -21.18 -6.52 11.18
C ARG A 229 -20.17 -7.62 11.41
N VAL A 230 -19.03 -7.54 10.74
CA VAL A 230 -18.01 -8.58 10.73
C VAL A 230 -16.64 -7.97 10.95
N ALA A 231 -15.87 -8.49 11.89
CA ALA A 231 -14.51 -8.04 12.13
C ALA A 231 -13.57 -8.43 10.98
N PRO A 232 -12.43 -7.73 10.77
CA PRO A 232 -11.41 -8.15 9.84
C PRO A 232 -10.95 -9.60 10.05
N GLY A 233 -10.77 -10.34 8.95
CA GLY A 233 -10.47 -11.77 8.96
C GLY A 233 -11.69 -12.67 9.23
N GLY A 234 -12.86 -12.09 9.47
CA GLY A 234 -14.10 -12.83 9.69
C GLY A 234 -14.70 -13.43 8.42
N SER A 235 -15.72 -14.27 8.61
CA SER A 235 -16.44 -14.93 7.53
C SER A 235 -17.88 -14.45 7.39
N VAL A 236 -18.34 -14.34 6.15
CA VAL A 236 -19.70 -13.97 5.74
C VAL A 236 -20.29 -15.15 4.98
N GLY A 237 -21.37 -15.74 5.48
CA GLY A 237 -22.13 -16.71 4.69
C GLY A 237 -22.82 -16.01 3.51
N VAL A 238 -22.86 -16.65 2.35
CA VAL A 238 -23.51 -16.15 1.13
C VAL A 238 -24.17 -17.27 0.35
N ARG A 239 -25.08 -16.89 -0.53
CA ARG A 239 -25.77 -17.80 -1.42
C ARG A 239 -25.70 -17.28 -2.85
N ARG A 240 -25.85 -18.18 -3.82
CA ARG A 240 -25.92 -17.86 -5.25
C ARG A 240 -26.85 -16.68 -5.56
N GLY A 241 -26.36 -15.67 -6.26
CA GLY A 241 -27.16 -14.52 -6.67
C GLY A 241 -27.47 -13.50 -5.58
N ASP A 242 -26.84 -13.61 -4.39
CA ASP A 242 -26.82 -12.48 -3.46
C ASP A 242 -26.10 -11.30 -4.11
N ARG A 243 -26.70 -10.11 -4.02
CA ARG A 243 -25.98 -8.85 -4.23
C ARG A 243 -25.35 -8.46 -2.90
N ILE A 244 -24.03 -8.37 -2.87
CA ILE A 244 -23.24 -8.06 -1.69
C ILE A 244 -22.75 -6.64 -1.78
N THR A 245 -22.91 -5.87 -0.71
CA THR A 245 -22.28 -4.56 -0.53
C THR A 245 -21.48 -4.57 0.77
N VAL A 246 -20.21 -4.20 0.68
CA VAL A 246 -19.27 -4.11 1.81
C VAL A 246 -18.85 -2.67 1.99
N GLU A 247 -19.02 -2.19 3.22
CA GLU A 247 -18.57 -0.87 3.66
C GLU A 247 -17.64 -1.07 4.86
N PRO A 248 -16.36 -0.67 4.77
CA PRO A 248 -15.48 -0.68 5.93
C PRO A 248 -15.91 0.40 6.92
N ILE A 249 -15.92 0.05 8.19
CA ILE A 249 -16.14 0.97 9.31
C ILE A 249 -14.81 1.13 10.02
N PHE A 250 -14.36 2.36 10.09
CA PHE A 250 -13.08 2.71 10.67
C PHE A 250 -13.19 3.04 12.16
N THR A 251 -12.12 2.84 12.90
CA THR A 251 -11.99 3.32 14.27
C THR A 251 -12.15 4.85 14.30
N GLU A 252 -12.75 5.37 15.37
CA GLU A 252 -12.86 6.83 15.59
C GLU A 252 -11.47 7.50 15.47
N GLY A 253 -11.43 8.66 14.80
CA GLY A 253 -10.19 9.38 14.50
C GLY A 253 -9.31 8.71 13.44
N SER A 254 -9.82 7.80 12.61
CA SER A 254 -9.05 7.24 11.48
C SER A 254 -8.88 8.21 10.32
N ALA A 255 -9.79 9.16 10.14
CA ALA A 255 -9.61 10.30 9.25
C ALA A 255 -9.32 11.52 10.11
N GLN A 256 -8.23 12.21 9.83
CA GLN A 256 -7.77 13.39 10.55
C GLN A 256 -8.00 14.65 9.72
N THR A 257 -8.12 15.79 10.38
CA THR A 257 -8.07 17.09 9.71
C THR A 257 -6.61 17.51 9.59
N TRP A 258 -6.23 18.01 8.42
CA TRP A 258 -4.88 18.50 8.17
C TRP A 258 -4.92 19.86 7.50
N TRP A 259 -3.82 20.58 7.65
CA TRP A 259 -3.60 21.92 7.16
C TRP A 259 -2.52 21.90 6.09
N TYR A 260 -2.73 22.70 5.06
CA TYR A 260 -1.82 22.81 3.94
C TYR A 260 -1.89 24.19 3.34
N THR A 261 -0.85 24.56 2.60
CA THR A 261 -0.79 25.87 1.96
C THR A 261 -0.77 25.77 0.46
N TYR A 262 -1.47 26.69 -0.21
CA TYR A 262 -1.36 26.90 -1.65
C TYR A 262 -0.43 28.06 -1.98
N GLY A 263 0.44 27.87 -2.98
CA GLY A 263 1.33 28.92 -3.48
C GLY A 263 2.48 29.24 -2.54
N ASP A 264 3.00 28.21 -1.86
CA ASP A 264 4.11 28.29 -0.93
C ASP A 264 5.46 28.58 -1.60
N GLU A 265 6.36 29.18 -0.83
CA GLU A 265 7.77 29.34 -1.21
C GLU A 265 8.51 28.02 -0.93
N GLU A 266 9.48 27.66 -1.78
CA GLU A 266 10.19 26.36 -1.71
C GLU A 266 10.89 26.11 -0.35
N ASP A 267 11.33 27.17 0.32
CA ASP A 267 12.00 27.17 1.62
C ASP A 267 11.05 27.47 2.79
N LYS A 268 9.79 27.80 2.52
CA LYS A 268 8.75 28.07 3.53
C LYS A 268 7.43 27.43 3.10
N PRO A 269 7.25 26.11 3.25
CA PRO A 269 6.05 25.36 2.83
C PRO A 269 4.78 25.69 3.64
N TRP A 270 4.77 26.80 4.37
CA TRP A 270 3.64 27.37 5.11
C TRP A 270 3.42 28.86 4.81
N SER A 271 4.16 29.45 3.86
CA SER A 271 4.06 30.88 3.51
C SER A 271 2.85 31.22 2.63
N GLY A 272 2.22 30.20 2.05
CA GLY A 272 1.05 30.34 1.19
C GLY A 272 -0.27 30.57 1.93
N GLU A 273 -1.37 30.56 1.18
CA GLU A 273 -2.71 30.62 1.76
C GLU A 273 -3.02 29.30 2.49
N LEU A 274 -3.31 29.40 3.78
CA LEU A 274 -3.56 28.26 4.65
C LEU A 274 -5.01 27.75 4.49
N GLU A 275 -5.14 26.48 4.15
CA GLU A 275 -6.41 25.77 4.03
C GLU A 275 -6.41 24.51 4.89
N SER A 276 -7.61 24.09 5.31
CA SER A 276 -7.81 22.79 5.98
C SER A 276 -8.53 21.83 5.06
N ALA A 277 -8.21 20.55 5.20
CA ALA A 277 -8.88 19.46 4.53
C ALA A 277 -9.10 18.30 5.51
N GLU A 278 -10.17 17.54 5.29
CA GLU A 278 -10.39 16.25 5.95
C GLU A 278 -9.76 15.15 5.08
N GLU A 279 -9.03 14.23 5.71
CA GLU A 279 -8.49 13.06 5.02
C GLU A 279 -9.59 12.25 4.37
N GLN A 280 -9.36 11.88 3.11
CA GLN A 280 -10.23 10.97 2.40
C GLN A 280 -9.67 9.56 2.49
N LEU A 281 -10.38 8.69 3.20
CA LEU A 281 -10.05 7.27 3.24
C LEU A 281 -10.51 6.61 1.94
N LEU A 282 -9.56 6.39 1.05
CA LEU A 282 -9.79 5.67 -0.19
C LEU A 282 -9.51 4.19 -0.02
N ILE A 283 -10.33 3.39 -0.69
CA ILE A 283 -10.30 1.94 -0.65
C ILE A 283 -10.04 1.36 -2.03
N ARG A 284 -9.33 0.22 -2.03
CA ARG A 284 -9.11 -0.61 -3.20
C ARG A 284 -9.38 -2.07 -2.81
N ALA A 285 -10.10 -2.80 -3.66
CA ALA A 285 -10.56 -4.16 -3.40
C ALA A 285 -10.05 -5.18 -4.44
N TRP A 286 -9.70 -6.38 -3.99
CA TRP A 286 -9.41 -7.52 -4.87
C TRP A 286 -10.09 -8.78 -4.36
N PHE A 287 -10.25 -9.75 -5.24
CA PHE A 287 -10.88 -11.04 -4.93
C PHE A 287 -9.96 -12.18 -5.33
N ASP A 288 -9.92 -13.25 -4.54
CA ASP A 288 -9.19 -14.48 -4.89
C ASP A 288 -10.00 -15.45 -5.77
N ALA A 289 -11.26 -15.10 -6.06
CA ALA A 289 -12.15 -15.84 -6.94
C ALA A 289 -12.99 -14.90 -7.82
N PRO A 290 -13.49 -15.36 -8.98
CA PRO A 290 -14.31 -14.53 -9.87
C PRO A 290 -15.62 -14.08 -9.21
N VAL A 291 -16.01 -12.83 -9.47
CA VAL A 291 -17.29 -12.24 -9.02
C VAL A 291 -18.06 -11.64 -10.20
N LEU A 292 -19.37 -11.45 -10.06
CA LEU A 292 -20.22 -10.87 -11.10
C LEU A 292 -20.57 -9.41 -10.77
N ASP A 293 -20.81 -8.60 -11.81
CA ASP A 293 -21.26 -7.21 -11.71
C ASP A 293 -20.38 -6.29 -10.84
N PHE A 294 -19.15 -6.70 -10.55
CA PHE A 294 -18.17 -5.85 -9.92
C PHE A 294 -17.65 -4.85 -10.95
N ALA A 295 -18.01 -3.59 -10.78
CA ALA A 295 -17.54 -2.49 -11.61
C ALA A 295 -16.66 -1.58 -10.76
N TRP A 296 -15.42 -1.39 -11.19
CA TRP A 296 -14.56 -0.33 -10.70
C TRP A 296 -15.09 1.01 -11.19
N THR A 297 -15.36 1.94 -10.27
CA THR A 297 -15.89 3.27 -10.60
C THR A 297 -14.88 4.40 -10.40
N ALA A 298 -13.59 4.11 -10.26
CA ALA A 298 -12.59 5.11 -9.89
C ALA A 298 -11.45 5.30 -10.90
N TYR A 299 -11.01 6.55 -11.02
CA TYR A 299 -9.72 6.95 -11.58
C TYR A 299 -8.60 6.31 -10.75
N ASP A 300 -7.66 5.63 -11.40
CA ASP A 300 -6.55 4.89 -10.77
C ASP A 300 -6.96 3.85 -9.70
N GLY A 301 -8.19 3.31 -9.75
CA GLY A 301 -8.59 2.15 -8.92
C GLY A 301 -8.72 2.42 -7.41
N TRP A 302 -8.85 3.67 -6.96
CA TRP A 302 -9.10 4.02 -5.54
C TRP A 302 -10.47 4.69 -5.39
N THR A 303 -11.35 4.18 -4.53
CA THR A 303 -12.72 4.71 -4.37
C THR A 303 -13.02 5.03 -2.91
N ASN A 304 -13.99 5.90 -2.63
CA ASN A 304 -14.57 6.09 -1.29
C ASN A 304 -16.01 5.53 -1.21
N THR A 305 -16.41 4.73 -2.21
CA THR A 305 -17.76 4.16 -2.30
C THR A 305 -17.77 2.70 -1.85
N PRO A 306 -18.91 2.20 -1.33
CA PRO A 306 -19.01 0.81 -0.92
C PRO A 306 -18.74 -0.19 -2.04
N ILE A 307 -17.99 -1.25 -1.73
CA ILE A 307 -17.62 -2.32 -2.66
C ILE A 307 -18.85 -3.20 -2.90
N THR A 308 -19.30 -3.33 -4.16
CA THR A 308 -20.53 -4.06 -4.49
C THR A 308 -20.33 -5.05 -5.63
N TRP A 309 -20.81 -6.27 -5.46
CA TRP A 309 -20.78 -7.33 -6.48
C TRP A 309 -21.97 -8.29 -6.31
N THR A 310 -22.13 -9.21 -7.26
CA THR A 310 -23.09 -10.31 -7.22
C THR A 310 -22.37 -11.64 -7.07
N VAL A 311 -22.85 -12.50 -6.17
CA VAL A 311 -22.31 -13.86 -5.98
C VAL A 311 -22.64 -14.71 -7.22
N PRO A 312 -21.63 -15.36 -7.83
CA PRO A 312 -21.81 -16.15 -9.05
C PRO A 312 -22.74 -17.36 -8.86
N HIS A 313 -23.01 -18.05 -9.97
CA HIS A 313 -23.91 -19.21 -9.98
C HIS A 313 -23.40 -20.38 -9.12
N ASP A 314 -22.09 -20.55 -9.03
CA ASP A 314 -21.44 -21.51 -8.13
C ASP A 314 -20.84 -20.73 -6.96
N VAL A 315 -21.22 -21.08 -5.73
CA VAL A 315 -20.66 -20.45 -4.53
C VAL A 315 -19.36 -21.17 -4.17
N VAL A 316 -18.24 -20.52 -4.44
CA VAL A 316 -16.92 -20.92 -3.96
C VAL A 316 -16.50 -20.00 -2.82
N PRO A 317 -15.70 -20.48 -1.85
CA PRO A 317 -15.06 -19.58 -0.89
C PRO A 317 -14.32 -18.46 -1.63
N THR A 318 -14.59 -17.22 -1.26
CA THR A 318 -14.01 -16.03 -1.92
C THR A 318 -13.50 -15.08 -0.86
N ARG A 319 -12.21 -14.76 -0.84
CA ARG A 319 -11.63 -13.73 -0.01
C ARG A 319 -11.70 -12.38 -0.73
N LEU A 320 -12.23 -11.38 -0.03
CA LEU A 320 -12.08 -9.97 -0.36
C LEU A 320 -10.85 -9.45 0.36
N PHE A 321 -9.92 -8.88 -0.40
CA PHE A 321 -8.78 -8.11 0.09
C PHE A 321 -9.11 -6.62 -0.04
N LEU A 322 -9.05 -5.85 1.05
CA LEU A 322 -9.28 -4.40 1.05
C LEU A 322 -8.05 -3.63 1.52
N ASP A 323 -7.59 -2.65 0.73
CA ASP A 323 -6.52 -1.71 1.10
C ASP A 323 -7.13 -0.34 1.32
N VAL A 324 -6.58 0.38 2.29
CA VAL A 324 -7.00 1.73 2.66
C VAL A 324 -5.81 2.67 2.56
N ASN A 325 -6.05 3.88 2.04
CA ASN A 325 -5.08 4.96 1.92
C ASN A 325 -5.74 6.28 2.29
N ASP A 326 -5.05 7.11 3.06
CA ASP A 326 -5.49 8.47 3.46
C ASP A 326 -4.83 9.60 2.66
N PHE A 327 -3.93 9.27 1.72
CA PHE A 327 -3.07 10.19 0.95
C PHE A 327 -1.97 10.92 1.72
N ARG A 328 -1.80 10.65 3.02
CA ARG A 328 -0.77 11.27 3.87
C ARG A 328 0.33 10.32 4.34
N ASP A 329 0.24 9.05 3.91
CA ASP A 329 1.16 7.91 4.04
C ASP A 329 0.60 6.77 4.89
N GLY A 330 -0.49 7.00 5.62
CA GLY A 330 -1.15 5.97 6.39
C GLY A 330 -1.83 4.91 5.52
N ARG A 331 -1.66 3.66 5.96
CA ARG A 331 -2.14 2.46 5.23
C ARG A 331 -2.81 1.48 6.17
N ALA A 332 -3.90 0.90 5.69
CA ALA A 332 -4.49 -0.30 6.29
C ALA A 332 -4.68 -1.37 5.23
N ALA A 333 -4.59 -2.62 5.65
CA ALA A 333 -5.03 -3.76 4.87
C ALA A 333 -5.95 -4.61 5.75
N ALA A 334 -7.05 -5.08 5.17
CA ALA A 334 -8.01 -5.95 5.83
C ALA A 334 -8.54 -6.97 4.84
N GLU A 335 -9.13 -8.05 5.36
CA GLU A 335 -9.73 -9.09 4.55
C GLU A 335 -11.05 -9.59 5.14
N LEU A 336 -11.89 -10.16 4.26
CA LEU A 336 -13.11 -10.86 4.62
C LEU A 336 -13.21 -12.14 3.79
N LEU A 337 -13.72 -13.21 4.38
CA LEU A 337 -13.99 -14.46 3.68
C LEU A 337 -15.49 -14.63 3.43
N PHE A 338 -15.90 -14.83 2.19
CA PHE A 338 -17.26 -15.18 1.81
C PHE A 338 -17.34 -16.68 1.58
N VAL A 339 -18.20 -17.38 2.32
CA VAL A 339 -18.39 -18.84 2.22
C VAL A 339 -19.84 -19.17 1.93
N ALA A 340 -20.14 -20.36 1.44
CA ALA A 340 -21.52 -20.80 1.32
C ALA A 340 -22.22 -20.75 2.69
N ASP A 341 -23.43 -20.20 2.74
CA ASP A 341 -24.30 -20.35 3.91
C ASP A 341 -24.49 -21.86 4.15
N ASP A 342 -24.04 -22.37 5.30
CA ASP A 342 -24.43 -23.69 5.81
C ASP A 342 -25.89 -23.65 6.28
N ALA A 343 -26.82 -23.47 5.36
CA ALA A 343 -28.25 -23.59 5.64
C ALA A 343 -28.79 -24.82 4.89
N PRO A 344 -29.30 -25.84 5.61
CA PRO A 344 -29.99 -26.98 5.00
C PRO A 344 -31.26 -26.58 4.23
#